data_AF-A0A920NHG4-F1
#
_entry.id   AF-A0A920NHG4-F1
#
_cell.length_a   1.000
_cell.length_b   1.000
_cell.length_c   1.000
_cell.angle_alpha   90.00
_cell.angle_beta   90.00
_cell.angle_gamma   90.00
#
_symmetry.space_group_name_H-M   'P 1'
#
loop_
_entity.id
_entity.type
_entity.pdbx_description
1 polymer ?
#
loop_
_entity_poly.entity_id
_entity_poly.type
_entity_poly.pdbx_seq_one_letter_code
_entity_poly.pdbx_strand_id
1 'polypeptide(L)' 'MFQKRFVDDTPALLIYHPVYSYVTNKVVNGVQMGPIIEPSDRFNGIADWYIVIRRVVGRLTN' A
#
# COMPACT_ATOMS: atom_id res chain seq x y z
N MET A 1 -24.52 2.62 -19.99
CA MET A 1 -23.08 2.93 -19.86
C MET A 1 -22.91 4.34 -19.34
N PHE A 2 -22.17 4.52 -18.25
CA PHE A 2 -21.82 5.83 -17.68
C PHE A 2 -20.69 6.51 -18.48
N GLN A 3 -19.69 5.74 -18.90
CA GLN A 3 -18.52 6.23 -19.64
C GLN A 3 -18.90 6.99 -20.92
N LYS A 4 -19.91 6.53 -21.66
CA LYS A 4 -20.38 7.20 -22.88
C LYS A 4 -20.97 8.60 -22.60
N ARG A 5 -21.83 8.74 -21.57
CA ARG A 5 -22.38 10.06 -21.20
C ARG A 5 -21.31 11.01 -20.64
N PHE A 6 -20.37 10.47 -19.86
CA PHE A 6 -19.26 11.27 -19.32
C PHE A 6 -18.38 11.87 -20.42
N VAL A 7 -18.16 11.15 -21.52
CA VAL A 7 -17.47 11.70 -22.70
C VAL A 7 -18.33 12.72 -23.42
N ASP A 8 -19.60 12.39 -23.67
CA ASP A 8 -20.51 13.24 -24.43
C ASP A 8 -20.77 14.61 -23.73
N ASP A 9 -20.85 14.63 -22.38
CA ASP A 9 -21.12 15.83 -21.57
C ASP A 9 -19.83 16.55 -21.08
N THR A 10 -18.66 15.93 -21.28
CA THR A 10 -17.32 16.43 -20.88
C THR A 10 -17.25 17.17 -19.53
N PRO A 11 -17.82 16.65 -18.42
CA PRO A 11 -17.99 17.42 -17.18
C PRO A 11 -16.67 17.65 -16.42
N ALA A 12 -15.61 16.89 -16.74
CA ALA A 12 -14.27 17.11 -16.22
C ALA A 12 -13.23 16.59 -17.22
N LEU A 13 -12.11 17.31 -17.36
CA LEU A 13 -10.95 16.87 -18.12
C LEU A 13 -10.00 16.11 -17.18
N LEU A 14 -9.78 14.83 -17.46
CA LEU A 14 -8.80 14.04 -16.73
C LEU A 14 -7.38 14.51 -17.11
N ILE A 15 -6.70 15.20 -16.21
CA ILE A 15 -5.35 15.74 -16.47
C ILE A 15 -4.26 14.67 -16.21
N TYR A 16 -4.36 13.92 -15.10
CA TYR A 16 -3.35 12.96 -14.67
C TYR A 16 -3.85 12.04 -13.55
N HIS A 17 -3.30 10.81 -13.49
CA HIS A 17 -3.47 9.88 -12.37
C HIS A 17 -2.14 9.75 -11.60
N PRO A 18 -2.05 10.19 -10.34
CA PRO A 18 -0.82 10.14 -9.57
C PRO A 18 -0.38 8.72 -9.25
N VAL A 19 0.89 8.43 -9.55
CA VAL A 19 1.60 7.27 -9.01
C VAL A 19 2.29 7.72 -7.73
N TYR A 20 1.82 7.22 -6.59
CA TYR A 20 2.43 7.54 -5.30
C TYR A 20 3.63 6.63 -5.03
N SER A 21 4.82 7.22 -5.04
CA SER A 21 6.03 6.55 -4.54
C SER A 21 6.15 6.76 -3.03
N TYR A 22 6.22 5.67 -2.27
CA TYR A 22 6.38 5.72 -0.82
C TYR A 22 7.67 5.02 -0.39
N VAL A 23 8.44 5.67 0.48
CA VAL A 23 9.70 5.14 1.01
C VAL A 23 9.51 4.85 2.49
N THR A 24 9.87 3.64 2.91
CA THR A 24 9.88 3.24 4.32
C THR A 24 11.33 3.09 4.79
N ASN A 25 11.56 3.25 6.09
CA ASN A 25 12.89 3.02 6.66
C ASN A 25 13.24 1.52 6.56
N LYS A 26 14.46 1.19 6.13
CA LYS A 26 14.95 -0.19 5.98
C LYS A 26 14.87 -1.03 7.26
N VAL A 27 14.80 -0.39 8.43
CA VAL A 27 14.64 -1.09 9.73
C VAL A 27 13.20 -1.56 9.98
N VAL A 28 12.22 -1.03 9.26
CA VAL A 28 10.81 -1.43 9.37
C VAL A 28 10.58 -2.63 8.47
N ASN A 29 10.26 -3.76 9.10
CA ASN A 29 9.96 -5.01 8.42
C ASN A 29 8.45 -5.24 8.37
N GLY A 30 8.02 -6.23 7.57
CA GLY A 30 6.61 -6.57 7.42
C GLY A 30 5.82 -5.63 6.50
N VAL A 31 6.47 -4.63 5.89
CA VAL A 31 5.83 -3.71 4.95
C VAL A 31 5.50 -4.44 3.65
N GLN A 32 4.21 -4.56 3.36
CA GLN A 32 3.70 -5.05 2.09
C GLN A 32 3.15 -3.87 1.29
N MET A 33 3.71 -3.63 0.10
CA MET A 33 3.28 -2.55 -0.77
C MET A 33 2.27 -3.11 -1.79
N GLY A 34 0.99 -2.82 -1.54
CA GLY A 34 -0.10 -3.08 -2.49
C GLY A 34 -0.38 -1.88 -3.39
N PRO A 35 -1.43 -1.94 -4.23
CA PRO A 35 -1.92 -0.78 -4.97
C PRO A 35 -2.26 0.36 -4.01
N ILE A 36 -1.81 1.59 -4.31
CA ILE A 36 -2.12 2.79 -3.55
C ILE A 36 -3.06 3.64 -4.40
N ILE A 37 -4.35 3.64 -4.06
CA ILE A 37 -5.37 4.44 -4.75
C ILE A 37 -5.53 5.77 -4.00
N GLU A 38 -5.56 5.70 -2.68
CA GLU A 38 -5.58 6.85 -1.78
C GLU A 38 -4.31 6.92 -0.94
N PRO A 39 -3.88 8.11 -0.49
CA PRO A 39 -2.69 8.24 0.36
C PRO A 39 -2.75 7.42 1.66
N SER A 40 -3.94 7.09 2.15
CA SER A 40 -4.20 6.26 3.33
C SER A 40 -3.84 4.79 3.13
N ASP A 41 -3.98 4.26 1.91
CA ASP A 41 -3.79 2.83 1.59
C ASP A 41 -2.39 2.31 1.97
N ARG A 42 -1.40 3.21 2.04
CA ARG A 42 -0.03 2.89 2.46
C ARG A 42 0.07 2.29 3.87
N PHE A 43 -0.96 2.48 4.71
CA PHE A 43 -1.00 1.98 6.08
C PHE A 43 -1.92 0.77 6.27
N ASN A 44 -2.46 0.18 5.20
CA ASN A 44 -3.39 -0.94 5.29
C ASN A 44 -2.84 -2.14 6.07
N GLY A 45 -1.51 -2.37 6.04
CA GLY A 45 -0.83 -3.43 6.79
C GLY A 45 -0.06 -2.97 8.01
N ILE A 46 -0.32 -1.76 8.56
CA ILE A 46 0.53 -1.17 9.62
C ILE A 46 0.60 -2.02 10.88
N ALA A 47 -0.42 -2.83 11.16
CA ALA A 47 -0.46 -3.74 12.31
C ALA A 47 0.57 -4.87 12.23
N ASP A 48 1.01 -5.23 11.02
CA ASP A 48 2.00 -6.29 10.78
C ASP A 48 3.43 -5.77 10.79
N TRP A 49 3.62 -4.45 10.96
CA TRP A 49 4.94 -3.84 10.91
C TRP A 49 5.69 -4.05 12.22
N TYR A 50 6.98 -4.35 12.12
CA TYR A 50 7.84 -4.53 13.29
C TYR A 50 9.28 -4.11 13.03
N ILE A 51 9.99 -3.78 14.11
CA ILE A 51 11.42 -3.40 14.07
C ILE A 51 12.29 -4.48 14.71
N VAL A 52 11.94 -4.92 15.93
CA VAL A 52 12.75 -5.87 16.71
C VAL A 52 12.10 -7.25 16.69
N ILE A 53 12.88 -8.27 16.33
CA ILE A 53 12.48 -9.68 16.46
C ILE A 53 13.25 -10.35 17.59
N ARG A 54 12.55 -11.14 18.43
CA ARG A 54 13.19 -12.03 19.40
C ARG A 54 13.20 -13.44 18.82
N ARG A 55 14.39 -13.96 18.49
CA ARG A 55 14.53 -15.36 18.03
C ARG A 55 14.25 -16.29 19.22
N VAL A 56 13.24 -17.14 19.09
CA VAL A 56 12.99 -18.24 20.02
C VAL A 56 13.60 -19.51 19.42
N VAL A 57 14.72 -19.96 19.97
CA VAL A 57 15.33 -21.24 19.59
C VAL A 57 14.60 -22.33 20.39
N GLY A 58 13.69 -23.04 19.74
CA GLY A 58 13.09 -24.25 20.29
C GLY A 58 14.14 -25.37 20.29
N ARG A 59 14.43 -25.95 21.46
CA ARG A 59 15.24 -27.16 21.56
C ARG A 59 14.45 -28.30 20.94
N LEU A 60 14.82 -28.73 19.73
CA LEU A 60 14.32 -29.98 19.18
C LEU A 60 14.90 -31.12 20.01
N THR A 61 14.13 -31.63 20.96
CA THR A 61 14.42 -32.89 21.64
C THR A 61 13.90 -34.01 20.76
N ASN A 62 14.83 -34.79 20.20
CA ASN A 62 14.58 -36.13 19.71
C ASN A 62 15.37 -37.11 20.57
#